data_AF-A0A1T4PWT5-F1
#
_entry.id   AF-A0A1T4PWT5-F1
#
_cell.length_a   1.000
_cell.length_b   1.000
_cell.length_c   1.000
_cell.angle_alpha   90.00
_cell.angle_beta   90.00
_cell.angle_gamma   90.00
#
_symmetry.space_group_name_H-M   'P 1'
#
loop_
_entity.id
_entity.type
_entity.pdbx_description
1 polymer ?
#
loop_
_entity_poly.entity_id
_entity_poly.type
_entity_poly.pdbx_seq_one_letter_code
_entity_poly.pdbx_strand_id
1 'polypeptide(L)'
;MRTESGNSLALERSMNLQCHIMTFEEALRNAKVIDDLDDKRREKMFGLMKWLDDMNTYFNKNIEKILNLTSIENIHLHLNQYFIEQQTFQLKFKESFEIIKNDELYYENLDDELRNYLINYAEKCREELRDSNSNIEMKLIIENKKNKK
;
A
#
# COMPACT_ATOMS: atom_id res chain seq x y z
N MET A 1 50.53 -8.17 -7.49
CA MET A 1 49.07 -7.96 -7.66
C MET A 1 48.46 -9.26 -8.14
N ARG A 2 47.48 -9.82 -7.43
CA ARG A 2 46.71 -10.98 -7.92
C ARG A 2 45.96 -10.54 -9.18
N THR A 3 46.19 -11.21 -10.29
CA THR A 3 45.36 -11.08 -11.49
C THR A 3 44.04 -11.77 -11.20
N GLU A 4 42.95 -10.99 -11.16
CA GLU A 4 41.59 -11.53 -11.22
C GLU A 4 41.49 -12.37 -12.50
N SER A 5 41.01 -13.61 -12.39
CA SER A 5 40.82 -14.47 -13.57
C SER A 5 39.54 -14.07 -14.30
N GLY A 6 39.49 -14.27 -15.62
CA GLY A 6 38.29 -13.99 -16.41
C GLY A 6 37.00 -14.63 -15.88
N ASN A 7 37.09 -15.79 -15.24
CA ASN A 7 35.94 -16.44 -14.57
C ASN A 7 35.46 -15.65 -13.34
N SER A 8 36.38 -15.05 -12.57
CA SER A 8 36.04 -14.21 -11.42
C SER A 8 35.33 -12.93 -11.85
N LEU A 9 35.76 -12.34 -12.96
CA LEU A 9 35.18 -11.12 -13.54
C LEU A 9 33.78 -11.37 -14.13
N ALA A 10 33.58 -12.51 -14.78
CA ALA A 10 32.26 -12.93 -15.25
C ALA A 10 31.28 -13.20 -14.09
N LEU A 11 31.78 -13.78 -12.99
CA LEU A 11 30.99 -13.99 -11.78
C LEU A 11 30.58 -12.65 -11.15
N GLU A 12 31.51 -11.70 -11.01
CA GLU A 12 31.21 -10.35 -10.51
C GLU A 12 30.09 -9.69 -11.32
N ARG A 13 30.19 -9.71 -12.66
CA ARG A 13 29.16 -9.19 -13.56
C ARG A 13 27.79 -9.83 -13.29
N SER A 14 27.74 -11.14 -13.16
CA SER A 14 26.50 -11.88 -12.89
C SER A 14 25.91 -11.56 -11.51
N MET A 15 26.75 -11.47 -10.48
CA MET A 15 26.31 -11.19 -9.12
C MET A 15 25.79 -9.76 -8.98
N ASN A 16 26.41 -8.78 -9.65
CA ASN A 16 25.95 -7.40 -9.66
C ASN A 16 24.54 -7.29 -10.26
N LEU A 17 24.30 -7.95 -11.41
CA LEU A 17 22.97 -8.02 -12.00
C LEU A 17 21.96 -8.68 -11.06
N GLN A 18 22.32 -9.82 -10.46
CA GLN A 18 21.44 -10.55 -9.56
C GLN A 18 21.04 -9.70 -8.34
N CYS A 19 21.96 -8.92 -7.77
CA CYS A 19 21.69 -8.04 -6.64
C CYS A 19 20.58 -7.02 -6.97
N HIS A 20 20.65 -6.41 -8.16
CA HIS A 20 19.63 -5.47 -8.59
C HIS A 20 18.28 -6.15 -8.84
N ILE A 21 18.28 -7.33 -9.48
CA ILE A 21 17.05 -8.10 -9.70
C ILE A 21 16.38 -8.45 -8.36
N MET A 22 17.14 -8.94 -7.38
CA MET A 22 16.61 -9.25 -6.05
C MET A 22 16.01 -8.01 -5.35
N THR A 23 16.60 -6.83 -5.57
CA THR A 23 16.07 -5.57 -5.02
C THR A 23 14.73 -5.21 -5.66
N PHE A 24 14.59 -5.39 -6.98
CA PHE A 24 13.31 -5.24 -7.66
C PHE A 24 12.26 -6.23 -7.17
N GLU A 25 12.63 -7.50 -7.00
CA GLU A 25 11.71 -8.53 -6.50
C GLU A 25 11.17 -8.17 -5.12
N GLU A 26 12.02 -7.67 -4.21
CA GLU A 26 11.58 -7.28 -2.87
C GLU A 26 10.67 -6.05 -2.90
N ALA A 27 10.99 -5.05 -3.73
CA ALA A 27 10.13 -3.90 -3.93
C ALA A 27 8.76 -4.30 -4.50
N LEU A 28 8.71 -5.23 -5.45
CA LEU A 28 7.45 -5.77 -5.98
C LEU A 28 6.67 -6.60 -4.97
N ARG A 29 7.36 -7.31 -4.06
CA ARG A 29 6.70 -7.98 -2.93
C ARG A 29 6.03 -6.96 -2.01
N ASN A 30 6.70 -5.85 -1.73
CA ASN A 30 6.13 -4.76 -0.95
C ASN A 30 4.92 -4.12 -1.65
N ALA A 31 4.95 -3.97 -2.98
CA ALA A 31 3.79 -3.49 -3.76
C ALA A 31 2.56 -4.36 -3.50
N LYS A 32 2.73 -5.68 -3.55
CA LYS A 32 1.64 -6.62 -3.26
C LYS A 32 1.11 -6.50 -1.83
N VAL A 33 1.99 -6.30 -0.85
CA VAL A 33 1.56 -6.11 0.55
C VAL A 33 0.74 -4.83 0.71
N ILE A 34 1.11 -3.75 0.02
CA ILE A 34 0.34 -2.50 0.02
C ILE A 34 -1.05 -2.72 -0.59
N ASP A 35 -1.13 -3.40 -1.73
CA ASP A 35 -2.38 -3.74 -2.40
C ASP A 35 -3.31 -4.60 -1.50
N ASP A 36 -2.76 -5.66 -0.88
CA ASP A 36 -3.49 -6.52 0.06
C ASP A 36 -4.03 -5.73 1.28
N LEU A 37 -3.34 -4.66 1.69
CA LEU A 37 -3.77 -3.79 2.79
C LEU A 37 -4.85 -2.81 2.34
N ASP A 38 -4.72 -2.22 1.15
CA ASP A 38 -5.76 -1.35 0.58
C ASP A 38 -7.05 -2.13 0.31
N ASP A 39 -6.98 -3.37 -0.16
CA ASP A 39 -8.12 -4.27 -0.31
C ASP A 39 -8.90 -4.46 1.00
N LYS A 40 -8.19 -4.75 2.09
CA LYS A 40 -8.81 -4.90 3.41
C LYS A 40 -9.44 -3.59 3.88
N ARG A 41 -8.85 -2.45 3.57
CA ARG A 41 -9.45 -1.15 3.85
C ARG A 41 -10.73 -0.95 3.02
N ARG A 42 -10.74 -1.31 1.73
CA ARG A 42 -11.95 -1.26 0.89
C ARG A 42 -13.07 -2.13 1.45
N GLU A 43 -12.76 -3.35 1.89
CA GLU A 43 -13.74 -4.22 2.57
C GLU A 43 -14.32 -3.57 3.83
N LYS A 44 -13.49 -2.93 4.67
CA LYS A 44 -13.95 -2.19 5.85
C LYS A 44 -14.88 -1.04 5.45
N MET A 45 -14.56 -0.30 4.38
CA MET A 45 -15.42 0.77 3.87
C MET A 45 -16.79 0.24 3.44
N PHE A 46 -16.83 -0.88 2.71
CA PHE A 46 -18.08 -1.53 2.34
C PHE A 46 -18.90 -1.95 3.57
N GLY A 47 -18.24 -2.55 4.57
CA GLY A 47 -18.89 -2.90 5.84
C GLY A 47 -19.46 -1.68 6.57
N LEU A 48 -18.71 -0.57 6.59
CA LEU A 48 -19.13 0.68 7.20
C LEU A 48 -20.36 1.28 6.49
N MET A 49 -20.38 1.27 5.15
CA MET A 49 -21.52 1.76 4.36
C MET A 49 -22.76 0.88 4.54
N LYS A 50 -22.58 -0.44 4.60
CA LYS A 50 -23.68 -1.35 4.92
C LYS A 50 -24.26 -1.06 6.31
N TRP A 51 -23.40 -0.83 7.31
CA TRP A 51 -23.85 -0.47 8.65
C TRP A 51 -24.64 0.84 8.67
N LEU A 52 -24.26 1.82 7.85
CA LEU A 52 -25.03 3.06 7.66
C LEU A 52 -26.43 2.78 7.13
N ASP A 53 -26.57 1.97 6.09
CA ASP A 53 -27.86 1.64 5.49
C ASP A 53 -28.76 0.85 6.46
N ASP A 54 -28.19 -0.12 7.18
CA ASP A 54 -28.89 -0.91 8.19
C ASP A 54 -29.40 0.01 9.32
N MET A 55 -28.56 0.94 9.79
CA MET A 55 -28.93 1.88 10.85
C MET A 55 -29.96 2.90 10.40
N ASN A 56 -29.85 3.43 9.17
CA ASN A 56 -30.88 4.31 8.61
C ASN A 56 -32.24 3.59 8.52
N THR A 57 -32.24 2.32 8.13
CA THR A 57 -33.46 1.50 8.09
C THR A 57 -34.03 1.29 9.51
N TYR A 58 -33.18 1.01 10.49
CA TYR A 58 -33.58 0.89 11.90
C TYR A 58 -34.21 2.20 12.42
N PHE A 59 -33.56 3.33 12.16
CA PHE A 59 -34.03 4.63 12.60
C PHE A 59 -35.37 5.01 11.96
N ASN A 60 -35.54 4.78 10.66
CA ASN A 60 -36.82 5.01 9.98
C ASN A 60 -37.96 4.18 10.59
N LYS A 61 -37.73 2.89 10.84
CA LYS A 61 -38.72 2.02 11.51
C LYS A 61 -39.05 2.47 12.93
N ASN A 62 -38.06 2.97 13.67
CA ASN A 62 -38.29 3.47 15.02
C ASN A 62 -39.11 4.75 15.02
N ILE A 63 -38.86 5.68 14.09
CA ILE A 63 -39.70 6.87 13.91
C ILE A 63 -41.15 6.47 13.60
N GLU A 64 -41.38 5.53 12.68
CA GLU A 64 -42.74 5.07 12.36
C GLU A 64 -43.47 4.51 13.60
N LYS A 65 -42.76 3.77 14.45
CA LYS A 65 -43.33 3.29 15.73
C LYS A 65 -43.70 4.43 16.66
N ILE A 66 -42.83 5.44 16.78
CA ILE A 66 -43.06 6.61 17.62
C ILE A 66 -44.29 7.40 17.13
N LEU A 67 -44.43 7.57 15.81
CA LEU A 67 -45.57 8.28 15.21
C LEU A 67 -46.92 7.59 15.46
N ASN A 68 -46.92 6.27 15.68
CA ASN A 68 -48.12 5.49 15.99
C ASN A 68 -48.49 5.50 17.48
N LEU A 69 -47.69 6.13 18.35
CA LEU A 69 -48.00 6.26 19.78
C LEU A 69 -49.11 7.30 19.98
N THR A 70 -49.96 7.08 20.97
CA THR A 70 -51.10 7.96 21.30
C THR A 70 -50.85 8.84 22.53
N SER A 71 -49.94 8.43 23.41
CA SER A 71 -49.58 9.19 24.62
C SER A 71 -48.44 10.17 24.33
N ILE A 72 -48.68 11.46 24.60
CA ILE A 72 -47.70 12.55 24.43
C ILE A 72 -46.44 12.31 25.27
N GLU A 73 -46.58 11.84 26.51
CA GLU A 73 -45.45 11.54 27.40
C GLU A 73 -44.58 10.41 26.84
N ASN A 74 -45.20 9.36 26.29
CA ASN A 74 -44.48 8.25 25.67
C ASN A 74 -43.78 8.69 24.37
N ILE A 75 -44.43 9.54 23.57
CA ILE A 75 -43.83 10.12 22.36
C ILE A 75 -42.57 10.90 22.72
N HIS A 76 -42.64 11.81 23.70
CA HIS A 76 -41.50 12.61 24.12
C HIS A 76 -40.33 11.76 24.64
N LEU A 77 -40.62 10.74 25.46
CA LEU A 77 -39.60 9.84 25.99
C LEU A 77 -38.89 9.07 24.86
N HIS A 78 -39.63 8.48 23.94
CA HIS A 78 -39.04 7.73 22.83
C HIS A 78 -38.34 8.62 21.80
N LEU A 79 -38.82 9.84 21.55
CA LEU A 79 -38.12 10.81 20.70
C LEU A 79 -36.77 11.21 21.27
N ASN A 80 -36.69 11.44 22.59
CA ASN A 80 -35.42 11.77 23.24
C ASN A 80 -34.43 10.60 23.15
N GLN A 81 -34.89 9.37 23.40
CA GLN A 81 -34.06 8.17 23.24
C GLN A 81 -33.57 8.01 21.79
N TYR A 82 -34.48 8.13 20.83
CA TYR A 82 -34.17 8.09 19.41
C TYR A 82 -33.08 9.10 19.02
N PHE A 83 -33.21 10.35 19.50
CA PHE A 83 -32.26 11.40 19.20
C PHE A 83 -30.87 11.11 19.77
N ILE A 84 -30.79 10.60 21.02
CA ILE A 84 -29.53 10.20 21.65
C ILE A 84 -28.87 9.05 20.89
N GLU A 85 -29.63 8.02 20.50
CA GLU A 85 -29.14 6.90 19.71
C GLU A 85 -28.60 7.37 18.35
N GLN A 86 -29.33 8.26 17.68
CA GLN A 86 -28.94 8.80 16.38
C GLN A 86 -27.65 9.63 16.47
N GLN A 87 -27.51 10.50 17.48
CA GLN A 87 -26.28 11.26 17.67
C GLN A 87 -25.09 10.35 17.98
N THR A 88 -25.29 9.35 18.85
CA THR A 88 -24.24 8.40 19.22
C THR A 88 -23.77 7.60 18.00
N PHE A 89 -24.71 7.17 17.16
CA PHE A 89 -24.40 6.50 15.90
C PHE A 89 -23.61 7.41 14.96
N GLN A 90 -24.09 8.63 14.70
CA GLN A 90 -23.43 9.57 13.79
C GLN A 90 -21.99 9.86 14.21
N LEU A 91 -21.74 10.01 15.52
CA LEU A 91 -20.40 10.27 16.04
C LEU A 91 -19.46 9.08 15.79
N LYS A 92 -19.89 7.86 16.13
CA LYS A 92 -19.12 6.63 15.89
C LYS A 92 -18.87 6.37 14.40
N PHE A 93 -19.89 6.60 13.57
CA PHE A 93 -19.77 6.46 12.12
C PHE A 93 -18.74 7.44 11.57
N LYS A 94 -18.82 8.72 11.96
CA LYS A 94 -17.89 9.75 11.51
C LYS A 94 -16.45 9.42 11.91
N GLU A 95 -16.21 9.00 13.15
CA GLU A 95 -14.89 8.60 13.61
C GLU A 95 -14.33 7.43 12.77
N SER A 96 -15.15 6.39 12.56
CA SER A 96 -14.75 5.23 11.76
C SER A 96 -14.48 5.59 10.31
N PHE A 97 -15.30 6.48 9.73
CA PHE A 97 -15.15 6.96 8.36
C PHE A 97 -13.86 7.75 8.17
N GLU A 98 -13.54 8.67 9.08
CA GLU A 98 -12.31 9.46 9.00
C GLU A 98 -11.05 8.58 9.12
N ILE A 99 -11.08 7.53 9.94
CA ILE A 99 -9.98 6.56 10.01
C ILE A 99 -9.77 5.89 8.65
N ILE A 100 -10.82 5.32 8.07
CA ILE A 100 -10.74 4.62 6.78
C ILE A 100 -10.30 5.56 5.64
N LYS A 101 -10.75 6.81 5.69
CA LYS A 101 -10.35 7.83 4.71
C LYS A 101 -8.87 8.20 4.85
N ASN A 102 -8.36 8.32 6.08
CA ASN A 102 -6.93 8.56 6.30
C ASN A 102 -6.08 7.37 5.86
N ASP A 103 -6.57 6.14 6.09
CA ASP A 103 -5.91 4.92 5.61
C ASP A 103 -5.82 4.90 4.07
N GLU A 104 -6.86 5.38 3.35
CA GLU A 104 -6.85 5.50 1.88
C GLU A 104 -5.73 6.39 1.38
N LEU A 105 -5.63 7.60 1.95
CA LEU A 105 -4.56 8.55 1.59
C LEU A 105 -3.18 7.99 1.94
N TYR A 106 -3.08 7.25 3.05
CA TYR A 106 -1.82 6.63 3.47
C TYR A 106 -1.35 5.56 2.47
N TYR A 107 -2.24 4.65 2.06
CA TYR A 107 -1.87 3.60 1.10
C TYR A 107 -1.57 4.14 -0.30
N GLU A 108 -2.29 5.16 -0.75
CA GLU A 108 -1.98 5.84 -2.02
C GLU A 108 -0.58 6.47 -1.98
N ASN A 109 -0.24 7.15 -0.89
CA ASN A 109 1.10 7.72 -0.73
C ASN A 109 2.19 6.64 -0.73
N LEU A 110 1.95 5.50 -0.07
CA LEU A 110 2.90 4.38 -0.07
C LEU A 110 3.10 3.80 -1.49
N ASP A 111 2.02 3.66 -2.26
CA ASP A 111 2.11 3.16 -3.64
C ASP A 111 2.88 4.16 -4.53
N ASP A 112 2.60 5.45 -4.41
CA ASP A 112 3.32 6.51 -5.11
C ASP A 112 4.81 6.53 -4.74
N GLU A 113 5.16 6.43 -3.46
CA GLU A 113 6.54 6.36 -2.99
C GLU A 113 7.26 5.12 -3.55
N LEU A 114 6.62 3.96 -3.52
CA LEU A 114 7.20 2.72 -4.05
C LEU A 114 7.40 2.77 -5.56
N ARG A 115 6.42 3.32 -6.29
CA ARG A 115 6.50 3.52 -7.74
C ARG A 115 7.66 4.44 -8.10
N ASN A 116 7.79 5.56 -7.39
CA ASN A 116 8.90 6.49 -7.57
C ASN A 116 10.25 5.84 -7.23
N TYR A 117 10.31 5.06 -6.15
CA TYR A 117 11.50 4.29 -5.79
C TYR A 117 11.91 3.34 -6.93
N LEU A 118 10.98 2.55 -7.47
CA LEU A 118 11.24 1.61 -8.54
C LEU A 118 11.76 2.29 -9.81
N ILE A 119 11.14 3.40 -10.21
CA ILE A 119 11.56 4.18 -11.39
C ILE A 119 12.99 4.70 -11.19
N ASN A 120 13.26 5.37 -10.08
CA ASN A 120 14.58 5.93 -9.79
C ASN A 120 15.65 4.84 -9.64
N TYR A 121 15.28 3.71 -9.03
CA TYR A 121 16.18 2.57 -8.87
C TYR A 121 16.50 1.92 -10.22
N ALA A 122 15.55 1.86 -11.17
CA ALA A 122 15.80 1.36 -12.52
C ALA A 122 16.77 2.25 -13.30
N GLU A 123 16.63 3.57 -13.21
CA GLU A 123 17.56 4.50 -13.83
C GLU A 123 18.98 4.33 -13.26
N LYS A 124 19.09 4.29 -11.93
CA LYS A 124 20.36 4.09 -11.23
C LYS A 124 21.00 2.74 -11.59
N CYS A 125 20.23 1.66 -11.54
CA CYS A 125 20.68 0.31 -11.88
C CYS A 125 21.26 0.25 -13.30
N ARG A 126 20.58 0.89 -14.27
CA ARG A 126 21.05 0.96 -15.66
C ARG A 126 22.42 1.64 -15.76
N GLU A 127 22.64 2.73 -15.04
CA GLU A 127 23.92 3.45 -15.04
C GLU A 127 25.02 2.64 -14.36
N GLU A 128 24.75 2.11 -13.17
CA GLU A 128 25.71 1.31 -12.40
C GLU A 128 26.12 0.04 -13.16
N LEU A 129 25.17 -0.66 -13.79
CA LEU A 129 25.46 -1.84 -14.61
C LEU A 129 26.26 -1.47 -15.87
N ARG A 130 25.95 -0.35 -16.53
CA ARG A 130 26.73 0.10 -17.70
C ARG A 130 28.18 0.35 -17.32
N ASP A 131 28.40 1.06 -16.23
CA ASP A 131 29.74 1.49 -15.80
C ASP A 131 30.52 0.29 -15.24
N SER A 132 29.89 -0.55 -14.41
CA SER A 132 30.46 -1.81 -13.92
C SER A 132 30.84 -2.74 -15.07
N ASN A 133 29.95 -2.93 -16.06
CA ASN A 133 30.23 -3.77 -17.22
C ASN A 133 31.41 -3.26 -18.04
N SER A 134 31.48 -1.94 -18.25
CA SER A 134 32.57 -1.30 -18.98
C SER A 134 33.92 -1.50 -18.28
N ASN A 135 33.96 -1.37 -16.95
CA ASN A 135 35.16 -1.62 -16.15
C ASN A 135 35.59 -3.09 -16.20
N ILE A 136 34.64 -4.02 -16.07
CA ILE A 136 34.91 -5.45 -16.17
C ILE A 136 35.46 -5.81 -17.56
N GLU A 137 34.90 -5.24 -18.62
CA GLU A 137 35.36 -5.47 -20.00
C GLU A 137 36.80 -4.98 -20.20
N MET A 138 37.12 -3.79 -19.69
CA MET A 138 38.48 -3.24 -19.73
C MET A 138 39.48 -4.17 -19.03
N LYS A 139 39.13 -4.70 -17.85
CA LYS A 139 39.97 -5.67 -17.11
C LYS A 139 40.21 -6.95 -17.91
N LEU A 140 39.16 -7.51 -18.52
CA LEU A 140 39.26 -8.71 -19.37
C LEU A 140 40.17 -8.49 -20.59
N ILE A 141 40.06 -7.34 -21.26
CA ILE A 141 40.92 -6.99 -22.40
C ILE A 141 42.39 -6.92 -21.97
N ILE A 142 42.68 -6.32 -20.81
CA ILE A 142 44.04 -6.21 -20.28
C ILE A 142 44.60 -7.60 -19.94
N GLU A 143 43.82 -8.45 -19.28
CA GLU A 143 44.21 -9.84 -18.95
C GLU A 143 44.52 -10.63 -20.23
N ASN A 144 43.64 -10.58 -21.22
CA ASN A 144 43.82 -11.27 -22.50
C ASN A 144 45.06 -10.80 -23.26
N LYS A 145 45.37 -9.50 -23.23
CA LYS A 145 46.60 -8.96 -23.84
C LYS A 145 47.87 -9.42 -23.11
N LYS A 146 47.81 -9.62 -21.79
CA LYS A 146 48.93 -10.14 -21.00
C LYS A 146 49.16 -11.63 -21.25
N ASN A 147 48.09 -12.42 -21.35
CA ASN A 147 48.19 -13.87 -21.59
C ASN A 147 48.62 -14.23 -23.03
N LYS A 148 48.56 -13.29 -23.97
CA LYS A 148 49.05 -13.46 -25.36
C LYS A 148 50.51 -13.06 -25.57
N LYS A 149 51.17 -12.45 -24.58
CA LYS A 149 52.60 -12.12 -24.59
C LYS A 149 53.39 -13.19 -23.85
#